data_AF-A0A2M7PIC4-F1
#
_entry.id   AF-A0A2M7PIC4-F1
#
_cell.length_a   1.000
_cell.length_b   1.000
_cell.length_c   1.000
_cell.angle_alpha   90.00
_cell.angle_beta   90.00
_cell.angle_gamma   90.00
#
_symmetry.space_group_name_H-M   'P 1'
#
loop_
_entity.id
_entity.type
_entity.pdbx_description
1 polymer ?
#
loop_
_entity_poly.entity_id
_entity_poly.type
_entity_poly.pdbx_seq_one_letter_code
_entity_poly.pdbx_strand_id
1 'polypeptide(L)'
;EFGSSQYQQTVYVNLEKNKRLHSLFNDDFSINRIIVALQAESGLTINAENTLIIFDEIQAVPEAITALKYFCEEAPEYHIITAGSLLGVAVHTHTSFPVGKVEFMDLYPLSFLEFLDANGESTLVEILHGADWKLITAFKAKFIEFLRYYYFVGGMPEPVLAFLKDSNFAEVRKIQYQLLEAYEHDFSKHAPIEIVPRLRMVWNSIPAQLAKESSKFVYGLLKKGSRAKDFEMAISWLEDCGQVHKVLRVNKPYL
;
A
#
# COMPACT_ATOMS: atom_id res chain seq x y z
N GLU A 1 -8.31 8.45 -12.10
CA GLU A 1 -7.88 8.82 -13.46
C GLU A 1 -8.04 7.69 -14.46
N PHE A 2 -7.42 6.52 -14.27
CA PHE A 2 -7.54 5.37 -15.17
C PHE A 2 -9.00 5.00 -15.52
N GLY A 3 -9.87 4.83 -14.51
CA GLY A 3 -11.27 4.53 -14.74
C GLY A 3 -11.98 5.57 -15.62
N SER A 4 -11.73 6.86 -15.39
CA SER A 4 -12.32 7.93 -16.20
C SER A 4 -11.70 8.08 -17.59
N SER A 5 -10.48 7.61 -17.83
CA SER A 5 -9.79 7.77 -19.12
C SER A 5 -9.93 6.56 -20.04
N GLN A 6 -10.10 5.36 -19.47
CA GLN A 6 -10.19 4.10 -20.24
C GLN A 6 -11.61 3.53 -20.32
N TYR A 7 -12.53 4.00 -19.47
CA TYR A 7 -13.91 3.55 -19.46
C TYR A 7 -14.87 4.70 -19.67
N GLN A 8 -16.00 4.39 -20.30
CA GLN A 8 -17.08 5.37 -20.45
C GLN A 8 -17.70 5.71 -19.09
N GLN A 9 -17.70 4.75 -18.16
CA GLN A 9 -18.24 4.91 -16.83
C GLN A 9 -17.48 4.08 -15.80
N THR A 10 -17.48 4.56 -14.56
CA THR A 10 -16.90 3.86 -13.41
C THR A 10 -17.92 3.85 -12.27
N VAL A 11 -18.25 2.66 -11.78
CA VAL A 11 -19.02 2.47 -10.56
C VAL A 11 -18.04 2.28 -9.41
N TYR A 12 -17.94 3.26 -8.53
CA TYR A 12 -17.05 3.21 -7.37
C TYR A 12 -17.86 2.99 -6.10
N VAL A 13 -17.48 1.97 -5.33
CA VAL A 13 -18.17 1.57 -4.11
C VAL A 13 -17.15 1.36 -3.00
N ASN A 14 -17.25 2.16 -1.94
CA ASN A 14 -16.50 1.94 -0.71
C ASN A 14 -17.32 1.04 0.24
N LEU A 15 -16.80 -0.15 0.54
CA LEU A 15 -17.54 -1.17 1.30
C LEU A 15 -17.54 -0.91 2.81
N GLU A 16 -16.59 -0.14 3.34
CA GLU A 16 -16.62 0.29 4.75
C GLU A 16 -17.77 1.27 5.01
N LYS A 17 -18.03 2.20 4.08
CA LYS A 17 -19.11 3.19 4.19
C LYS A 17 -20.49 2.60 3.91
N ASN A 18 -20.58 1.63 3.00
CA ASN A 18 -21.87 1.11 2.49
C ASN A 18 -22.29 -0.18 3.17
N LYS A 19 -22.72 -0.08 4.44
CA LYS A 19 -23.16 -1.23 5.25
C LYS A 19 -24.29 -2.06 4.64
N ARG A 20 -25.14 -1.45 3.80
CA ARG A 20 -26.24 -2.16 3.09
C ARG A 20 -25.71 -3.20 2.11
N LEU A 21 -24.52 -2.97 1.56
CA LEU A 21 -23.88 -3.91 0.63
C LEU A 21 -23.21 -5.07 1.36
N HIS A 22 -23.05 -5.04 2.69
CA HIS A 22 -22.51 -6.19 3.44
C HIS A 22 -23.44 -7.40 3.30
N SER A 23 -24.75 -7.20 3.49
CA SER A 23 -25.73 -8.28 3.33
C SER A 23 -25.84 -8.82 1.90
N LEU A 24 -25.39 -8.05 0.90
CA LEU A 24 -25.45 -8.46 -0.50
C LEU A 24 -24.59 -9.70 -0.77
N PHE A 25 -23.46 -9.82 -0.10
CA PHE A 25 -22.48 -10.89 -0.32
C PHE A 25 -22.70 -12.11 0.60
N ASN A 26 -23.64 -12.05 1.54
CA ASN A 26 -23.86 -13.09 2.55
C ASN A 26 -24.89 -14.16 2.17
N ASP A 27 -25.83 -13.86 1.27
CA ASP A 27 -26.95 -14.76 0.94
C ASP A 27 -26.58 -15.77 -0.16
N ASP A 28 -26.33 -15.26 -1.36
CA ASP A 28 -25.92 -16.02 -2.54
C ASP A 28 -24.95 -15.18 -3.36
N PHE A 29 -23.86 -15.77 -3.88
CA PHE A 29 -22.89 -15.10 -4.75
C PHE A 29 -23.45 -14.85 -6.17
N SER A 30 -24.76 -14.60 -6.29
CA SER A 30 -25.44 -14.37 -7.55
C SER A 30 -24.95 -13.08 -8.20
N ILE A 31 -24.17 -13.20 -9.28
CA ILE A 31 -23.59 -12.04 -9.97
C ILE A 31 -24.67 -11.07 -10.44
N ASN A 32 -25.77 -11.58 -11.00
CA ASN A 32 -26.89 -10.73 -11.45
C ASN A 32 -27.47 -9.90 -10.29
N ARG A 33 -27.66 -10.50 -9.11
CA ARG A 33 -28.17 -9.79 -7.93
C ARG A 33 -27.18 -8.72 -7.46
N ILE A 34 -25.89 -9.05 -7.45
CA ILE A 34 -24.81 -8.12 -7.08
C ILE A 34 -24.82 -6.92 -8.04
N ILE A 35 -24.82 -7.16 -9.35
CA ILE A 35 -24.86 -6.09 -10.37
C ILE A 35 -26.10 -5.21 -10.20
N VAL A 36 -27.30 -5.80 -10.03
CA VAL A 36 -28.54 -5.01 -9.80
C VAL A 36 -28.43 -4.13 -8.56
N ALA A 37 -27.88 -4.65 -7.46
CA ALA A 37 -27.69 -3.87 -6.25
C ALA A 37 -26.67 -2.73 -6.44
N LEU A 38 -25.57 -2.96 -7.17
CA LEU A 38 -24.58 -1.92 -7.48
C LEU A 38 -25.18 -0.82 -8.38
N GLN A 39 -26.02 -1.19 -9.36
CA GLN A 39 -26.75 -0.21 -10.17
C GLN A 39 -27.72 0.61 -9.31
N ALA A 40 -28.44 -0.03 -8.38
CA ALA A 40 -29.36 0.65 -7.49
C ALA A 40 -28.66 1.62 -6.53
N GLU A 41 -27.50 1.24 -6.00
CA GLU A 41 -26.70 2.08 -5.09
C GLU A 41 -26.03 3.23 -5.83
N SER A 42 -25.46 2.98 -7.01
CA SER A 42 -24.75 4.00 -7.80
C SER A 42 -25.67 4.91 -8.61
N GLY A 43 -26.89 4.46 -8.92
CA GLY A 43 -27.78 5.11 -9.87
C GLY A 43 -27.33 4.99 -11.34
N LEU A 44 -26.31 4.16 -11.62
CA LEU A 44 -25.73 3.97 -12.94
C LEU A 44 -26.13 2.61 -13.53
N THR A 45 -26.22 2.53 -14.86
CA THR A 45 -26.42 1.26 -15.57
C THR A 45 -25.08 0.62 -15.87
N ILE A 46 -24.82 -0.55 -15.30
CA ILE A 46 -23.57 -1.29 -15.48
C ILE A 46 -23.68 -2.12 -16.76
N ASN A 47 -22.83 -1.83 -17.73
CA ASN A 47 -22.63 -2.66 -18.92
C ASN A 47 -21.20 -3.21 -18.92
N ALA A 48 -21.05 -4.52 -19.06
CA ALA A 48 -19.77 -5.21 -19.00
C ALA A 48 -18.71 -4.61 -19.93
N GLU A 49 -19.10 -4.23 -21.16
CA GLU A 49 -18.19 -3.74 -22.20
C GLU A 49 -17.56 -2.36 -21.91
N ASN A 50 -18.18 -1.53 -21.06
CA ASN A 50 -17.78 -0.12 -20.91
C ASN A 50 -17.77 0.41 -19.47
N THR A 51 -18.03 -0.45 -18.49
CA THR A 51 -18.10 -0.08 -17.08
C THR A 51 -17.00 -0.74 -16.28
N LEU A 52 -16.19 0.08 -15.63
CA LEU A 52 -15.29 -0.38 -14.59
C LEU A 52 -16.01 -0.38 -13.23
N ILE A 53 -15.96 -1.51 -12.52
CA ILE A 53 -16.44 -1.60 -11.14
C ILE A 53 -15.24 -1.50 -10.20
N ILE A 54 -15.30 -0.62 -9.22
CA ILE A 54 -14.25 -0.44 -8.21
C ILE A 54 -14.82 -0.72 -6.83
N PHE A 55 -14.30 -1.75 -6.16
CA PHE A 55 -14.56 -2.01 -4.75
C PHE A 55 -13.41 -1.50 -3.91
N ASP A 56 -13.65 -0.45 -3.14
CA ASP A 56 -12.70 0.10 -2.19
C ASP A 56 -12.96 -0.44 -0.78
N GLU A 57 -11.89 -0.57 0.00
CA GLU A 57 -11.89 -1.23 1.31
C GLU A 57 -12.50 -2.65 1.26
N ILE A 58 -12.09 -3.47 0.28
CA ILE A 58 -12.64 -4.82 0.03
C ILE A 58 -12.60 -5.72 1.29
N GLN A 59 -11.59 -5.55 2.13
CA GLN A 59 -11.42 -6.27 3.40
C GLN A 59 -12.54 -5.99 4.42
N ALA A 60 -13.29 -4.90 4.26
CA ALA A 60 -14.43 -4.59 5.12
C ALA A 60 -15.58 -5.59 4.97
N VAL A 61 -15.64 -6.31 3.84
CA VAL A 61 -16.62 -7.37 3.57
C VAL A 61 -15.89 -8.60 3.04
N PRO A 62 -15.43 -9.51 3.92
CA PRO A 62 -14.67 -10.69 3.52
C PRO A 62 -15.37 -11.57 2.46
N GLU A 63 -16.69 -11.61 2.47
CA GLU A 63 -17.51 -12.33 1.49
C GLU A 63 -17.43 -11.69 0.09
N ALA A 64 -17.18 -10.38 -0.01
CA ALA A 64 -16.94 -9.71 -1.29
C ALA A 64 -15.63 -10.18 -1.94
N ILE A 65 -14.62 -10.53 -1.15
CA ILE A 65 -13.38 -11.17 -1.66
C ILE A 65 -13.70 -12.54 -2.25
N THR A 66 -14.51 -13.34 -1.55
CA THR A 66 -14.95 -14.65 -2.06
C THR A 66 -15.79 -14.52 -3.34
N ALA A 67 -16.63 -13.49 -3.44
CA ALA A 67 -17.44 -13.21 -4.63
C ALA A 67 -16.61 -13.01 -5.91
N LEU A 68 -15.36 -12.52 -5.81
CA LEU A 68 -14.47 -12.31 -6.96
C LEU A 68 -14.21 -13.62 -7.74
N LYS A 69 -14.19 -14.76 -7.05
CA LYS A 69 -14.09 -16.07 -7.71
C LYS A 69 -15.25 -16.27 -8.69
N TYR A 70 -16.48 -15.98 -8.26
CA TYR A 70 -17.68 -16.19 -9.04
C TYR A 70 -17.80 -15.17 -10.17
N PHE A 71 -17.34 -13.93 -9.97
CA PHE A 71 -17.20 -12.98 -11.08
C PHE A 71 -16.28 -13.54 -12.17
N CYS A 72 -15.11 -14.05 -11.79
CA CYS A 72 -14.18 -14.64 -12.76
C CYS A 72 -14.72 -15.91 -13.44
N GLU A 73 -15.46 -16.77 -12.72
CA GLU A 73 -15.95 -18.04 -13.24
C GLU A 73 -17.25 -17.93 -14.05
N GLU A 74 -18.18 -17.07 -13.63
CA GLU A 74 -19.54 -17.02 -14.17
C GLU A 74 -19.79 -15.78 -15.03
N ALA A 75 -19.06 -14.68 -14.80
CA ALA A 75 -19.26 -13.41 -15.50
C ALA A 75 -17.94 -12.67 -15.78
N PRO A 76 -16.97 -13.31 -16.48
CA PRO A 76 -15.65 -12.75 -16.73
C PRO A 76 -15.66 -11.48 -17.59
N GLU A 77 -16.80 -11.15 -18.20
CA GLU A 77 -16.99 -9.92 -18.98
C GLU A 77 -16.96 -8.63 -18.13
N TYR A 78 -17.17 -8.70 -16.82
CA TYR A 78 -17.12 -7.53 -15.96
C TYR A 78 -15.68 -7.21 -15.54
N HIS A 79 -15.26 -5.96 -15.80
CA HIS A 79 -13.97 -5.47 -15.34
C HIS A 79 -14.08 -4.93 -13.91
N ILE A 80 -13.31 -5.52 -13.00
CA ILE A 80 -13.35 -5.22 -11.57
C ILE A 80 -11.95 -4.89 -11.07
N ILE A 81 -11.82 -3.77 -10.37
CA ILE A 81 -10.64 -3.43 -9.58
C ILE A 81 -11.06 -3.40 -8.11
N THR A 82 -10.24 -3.99 -7.25
CA THR A 82 -10.43 -3.88 -5.81
C THR A 82 -9.25 -3.14 -5.18
N ALA A 83 -9.54 -2.38 -4.12
CA ALA A 83 -8.55 -1.72 -3.30
C ALA A 83 -8.78 -2.11 -1.84
N GLY A 84 -7.69 -2.27 -1.11
CA GLY A 84 -7.71 -2.60 0.30
C GLY A 84 -6.32 -2.43 0.90
N SER A 85 -6.27 -2.14 2.19
CA SER A 85 -4.98 -2.03 2.87
C SER A 85 -4.35 -3.42 2.99
N LEU A 86 -3.04 -3.51 2.76
CA LEU A 86 -2.29 -4.77 2.89
C LEU A 86 -2.47 -5.38 4.29
N LEU A 87 -2.50 -4.52 5.31
CA LEU A 87 -2.80 -4.85 6.70
C LEU A 87 -4.18 -5.51 6.87
N GLY A 88 -5.19 -5.04 6.15
CA GLY A 88 -6.51 -5.63 6.15
C GLY A 88 -6.53 -6.98 5.43
N VAL A 89 -6.03 -7.01 4.19
CA VAL A 89 -6.10 -8.20 3.32
C VAL A 89 -5.25 -9.36 3.85
N ALA A 90 -4.07 -9.11 4.41
CA ALA A 90 -3.15 -10.14 4.90
C ALA A 90 -3.62 -10.84 6.19
N VAL A 91 -4.51 -10.21 6.97
CA VAL A 91 -4.87 -10.66 8.33
C VAL A 91 -6.14 -11.53 8.36
N HIS A 92 -6.88 -11.66 7.26
CA HIS A 92 -8.13 -12.43 7.25
C HIS A 92 -7.89 -13.95 7.20
N THR A 93 -8.19 -14.63 8.30
CA THR A 93 -7.98 -16.08 8.51
C THR A 93 -9.23 -16.94 8.31
N HIS A 94 -10.39 -16.33 8.02
CA HIS A 94 -11.69 -17.01 8.08
C HIS A 94 -12.49 -17.05 6.77
N THR A 95 -11.96 -16.54 5.65
CA THR A 95 -12.61 -16.62 4.35
C THR A 95 -11.76 -17.31 3.30
N SER A 96 -12.42 -17.96 2.33
CA SER A 96 -11.73 -18.58 1.21
C SER A 96 -11.20 -17.49 0.28
N PHE A 97 -9.88 -17.46 0.12
CA PHE A 97 -9.23 -16.56 -0.82
C PHE A 97 -9.40 -17.09 -2.26
N PRO A 98 -9.76 -16.25 -3.25
CA PRO A 98 -10.03 -16.65 -4.63
C PRO A 98 -8.73 -16.93 -5.42
N VAL A 99 -7.96 -17.93 -4.98
CA VAL A 99 -6.65 -18.29 -5.57
C VAL A 99 -6.79 -18.61 -7.07
N GLY A 100 -5.97 -17.95 -7.90
CA GLY A 100 -5.96 -18.12 -9.35
C GLY A 100 -7.12 -17.44 -10.09
N LYS A 101 -7.90 -16.61 -9.39
CA LYS A 101 -9.04 -15.85 -9.96
C LYS A 101 -8.87 -14.33 -9.87
N VAL A 102 -7.85 -13.90 -9.14
CA VAL A 102 -7.51 -12.49 -8.94
C VAL A 102 -6.03 -12.29 -9.22
N GLU A 103 -5.70 -11.11 -9.72
CA GLU A 103 -4.34 -10.63 -9.85
C GLU A 103 -4.09 -9.55 -8.81
N PHE A 104 -2.89 -9.54 -8.24
CA PHE A 104 -2.48 -8.55 -7.25
C PHE A 104 -1.53 -7.54 -7.88
N MET A 105 -1.69 -6.29 -7.48
CA MET A 105 -0.76 -5.21 -7.80
C MET A 105 -0.44 -4.46 -6.51
N ASP A 106 0.78 -4.63 -6.02
CA ASP A 106 1.25 -3.91 -4.84
C ASP A 106 1.59 -2.47 -5.20
N LEU A 107 1.01 -1.52 -4.47
CA LEU A 107 1.34 -0.10 -4.59
C LEU A 107 2.34 0.29 -3.51
N TYR A 108 3.45 0.89 -3.95
CA TYR A 108 4.51 1.38 -3.08
C TYR A 108 4.53 2.91 -3.04
N PRO A 109 5.22 3.51 -2.06
CA PRO A 109 5.57 4.92 -2.12
C PRO A 109 6.30 5.25 -3.43
N LEU A 110 6.15 6.47 -3.92
CA LEU A 110 6.80 6.95 -5.14
C LEU A 110 8.29 6.66 -5.09
N SER A 111 8.81 6.04 -6.14
CA SER A 111 10.23 5.91 -6.42
C SER A 111 10.88 7.28 -6.61
N PHE A 112 12.22 7.31 -6.61
CA PHE A 112 12.94 8.55 -6.92
C PHE A 112 12.59 9.12 -8.30
N LEU A 113 12.33 8.26 -9.29
CA LEU A 113 11.96 8.69 -10.64
C LEU A 113 10.56 9.32 -10.65
N GLU A 114 9.60 8.69 -9.98
CA GLU A 114 8.24 9.25 -9.82
C GLU A 114 8.26 10.54 -9.00
N PHE A 115 9.15 10.64 -8.01
CA PHE A 115 9.35 11.88 -7.26
C PHE A 115 9.89 13.00 -8.15
N LEU A 116 10.86 12.74 -9.03
CA LEU A 116 11.35 13.71 -10.00
C LEU A 116 10.22 14.15 -10.93
N ASP A 117 9.45 13.21 -11.48
CA ASP A 117 8.35 13.50 -12.38
C ASP A 117 7.25 14.33 -11.70
N ALA A 118 6.89 13.98 -10.46
CA ALA A 118 5.96 14.75 -9.65
C ALA A 118 6.45 16.19 -9.36
N ASN A 119 7.77 16.42 -9.35
CA ASN A 119 8.37 17.75 -9.22
C ASN A 119 8.52 18.49 -10.57
N GLY A 120 7.95 17.97 -11.67
CA GLY A 120 8.05 18.57 -13.00
C GLY A 120 9.41 18.37 -13.67
N GLU A 121 10.21 17.42 -13.21
CA GLU A 121 11.55 17.12 -13.72
C GLU A 121 11.58 15.90 -14.65
N SER A 122 10.56 15.74 -15.50
CA SER A 122 10.46 14.61 -16.44
C SER A 122 11.67 14.50 -17.37
N THR A 123 12.30 15.62 -17.76
CA THR A 123 13.53 15.60 -18.56
C THR A 123 14.71 14.98 -17.79
N LEU A 124 14.78 15.12 -16.47
CA LEU A 124 15.81 14.43 -15.67
C LEU A 124 15.56 12.92 -15.63
N VAL A 125 14.30 12.50 -15.63
CA VAL A 125 13.91 11.09 -15.70
C VAL A 125 14.31 10.50 -17.06
N GLU A 126 14.06 11.22 -18.16
CA GLU A 126 14.50 10.82 -19.51
C GLU A 126 16.02 10.63 -19.59
N ILE A 127 16.80 11.55 -18.99
CA ILE A 127 18.26 11.45 -18.94
C ILE A 127 18.70 10.15 -18.22
N LEU A 128 18.04 9.80 -17.11
CA LEU A 128 18.34 8.56 -16.38
C LEU A 128 17.96 7.31 -17.18
N HIS A 129 16.82 7.31 -17.87
CA HIS A 129 16.42 6.20 -18.75
C HIS A 129 17.34 6.03 -19.96
N GLY A 130 17.84 7.13 -20.52
CA GLY A 130 18.79 7.10 -21.63
C GLY A 130 20.17 6.54 -21.25
N ALA A 131 20.48 6.46 -19.95
CA ALA A 131 21.75 5.97 -19.42
C ALA A 131 23.00 6.65 -20.01
N ASP A 132 22.88 7.91 -20.46
CA ASP A 132 24.01 8.70 -20.93
C ASP A 132 24.79 9.28 -19.74
N TRP A 133 25.85 8.58 -19.35
CA TRP A 133 26.70 8.96 -18.23
C TRP A 133 27.33 10.36 -18.35
N LYS A 134 27.59 10.85 -19.57
CA LYS A 134 28.13 12.20 -19.76
C LYS A 134 27.06 13.23 -19.42
N LEU A 135 25.84 13.02 -19.91
CA LEU A 135 24.70 13.89 -19.63
C LEU A 135 24.30 13.84 -18.15
N ILE A 136 24.25 12.65 -17.56
CA ILE A 136 24.02 12.47 -16.11
C ILE A 136 25.07 13.24 -15.29
N THR A 137 26.34 13.15 -15.68
CA THR A 137 27.44 13.86 -15.02
C THR A 137 27.29 15.38 -15.14
N ALA A 138 26.86 15.88 -16.31
CA ALA A 138 26.62 17.31 -16.52
C ALA A 138 25.53 17.86 -15.60
N PHE A 139 24.50 17.07 -15.29
CA PHE A 139 23.39 17.46 -14.40
C PHE A 139 23.53 16.94 -12.96
N LYS A 140 24.71 16.43 -12.58
CA LYS A 140 24.98 15.83 -11.27
C LYS A 140 24.50 16.67 -10.08
N ALA A 141 24.72 17.99 -10.12
CA ALA A 141 24.33 18.89 -9.03
C ALA A 141 22.82 18.85 -8.77
N LYS A 142 22.02 18.84 -9.85
CA LYS A 142 20.56 18.79 -9.79
C LYS A 142 20.07 17.43 -9.28
N PHE A 143 20.66 16.33 -9.76
CA PHE A 143 20.37 14.99 -9.22
C PHE A 143 20.67 14.88 -7.72
N ILE A 144 21.81 15.42 -7.25
CA ILE A 144 22.17 15.41 -5.84
C ILE A 144 21.18 16.23 -5.00
N GLU A 145 20.74 17.37 -5.50
CA GLU A 145 19.74 18.22 -4.83
C GLU A 145 18.40 17.48 -4.67
N PHE A 146 17.83 16.95 -5.76
CA PHE A 146 16.59 16.18 -5.68
C PHE A 146 16.72 14.92 -4.85
N LEU A 147 17.88 14.25 -4.89
CA LEU A 147 18.12 13.08 -4.05
C LEU A 147 18.10 13.44 -2.56
N ARG A 148 18.64 14.62 -2.18
CA ARG A 148 18.55 15.14 -0.81
C ARG A 148 17.11 15.45 -0.42
N TYR A 149 16.32 16.04 -1.32
CA TYR A 149 14.89 16.27 -1.07
C TYR A 149 14.17 14.93 -0.88
N TYR A 150 14.39 13.97 -1.77
CA TYR A 150 13.78 12.64 -1.67
C TYR A 150 14.18 11.90 -0.39
N TYR A 151 15.43 12.00 0.06
CA TYR A 151 15.84 11.42 1.35
C TYR A 151 15.14 12.04 2.56
N PHE A 152 14.75 13.32 2.48
CA PHE A 152 14.02 13.97 3.55
C PHE A 152 12.51 13.71 3.46
N VAL A 153 11.92 13.89 2.27
CA VAL A 153 10.48 13.83 2.02
C VAL A 153 10.00 12.38 1.94
N GLY A 154 10.79 11.50 1.34
CA GLY A 154 10.41 10.12 0.99
C GLY A 154 9.52 10.06 -0.25
N GLY A 155 8.91 8.90 -0.45
CA GLY A 155 7.97 8.64 -1.57
C GLY A 155 6.50 8.64 -1.16
N MET A 156 6.16 8.85 0.11
CA MET A 156 4.77 8.78 0.56
C MET A 156 3.97 9.92 -0.11
N PRO A 157 2.81 9.63 -0.74
CA PRO A 157 2.10 10.62 -1.55
C PRO A 157 1.77 11.92 -0.80
N GLU A 158 1.32 11.83 0.46
CA GLU A 158 0.93 13.01 1.25
C GLU A 158 2.12 13.93 1.59
N PRO A 159 3.26 13.44 2.12
CA PRO A 159 4.49 14.24 2.23
C PRO A 159 4.97 14.85 0.91
N VAL A 160 4.90 14.10 -0.20
CA VAL A 160 5.30 14.60 -1.52
C VAL A 160 4.38 15.74 -1.96
N LEU A 161 3.06 15.60 -1.85
CA LEU A 161 2.10 16.65 -2.19
C LEU A 161 2.30 17.92 -1.35
N ALA A 162 2.58 17.77 -0.05
CA ALA A 162 2.89 18.91 0.80
C ALA A 162 4.18 19.61 0.36
N PHE A 163 5.23 18.84 0.03
CA PHE A 163 6.49 19.38 -0.48
C PHE A 163 6.31 20.13 -1.80
N LEU A 164 5.48 19.63 -2.71
CA LEU A 164 5.21 20.25 -4.02
C LEU A 164 4.49 21.60 -3.91
N LYS A 165 3.73 21.83 -2.83
CA LYS A 165 2.92 23.04 -2.67
C LYS A 165 3.78 24.27 -2.36
N ASP A 166 4.71 24.16 -1.41
CA ASP A 166 5.48 25.30 -0.88
C ASP A 166 6.91 24.94 -0.44
N SER A 167 7.37 23.71 -0.68
CA SER A 167 8.66 23.18 -0.22
C SER A 167 8.89 23.35 1.29
N ASN A 168 7.82 23.35 2.08
CA ASN A 168 7.89 23.52 3.52
C ASN A 168 8.28 22.21 4.22
N PHE A 169 9.58 22.06 4.48
CA PHE A 169 10.12 20.89 5.19
C PHE A 169 9.56 20.69 6.60
N ALA A 170 9.09 21.74 7.27
CA ALA A 170 8.47 21.60 8.59
C ALA A 170 7.09 20.96 8.50
N GLU A 171 6.29 21.34 7.49
CA GLU A 171 4.99 20.71 7.24
C GLU A 171 5.16 19.24 6.80
N VAL A 172 6.11 18.98 5.89
CA VAL A 172 6.49 17.60 5.51
C VAL A 172 6.81 16.76 6.73
N ARG A 173 7.64 17.28 7.64
CA ARG A 173 8.04 16.58 8.86
C ARG A 173 6.85 16.31 9.79
N LYS A 174 5.95 17.29 9.94
CA LYS A 174 4.73 17.14 10.73
C LYS A 174 3.84 16.03 10.17
N ILE A 175 3.60 16.00 8.86
CA ILE A 175 2.82 14.94 8.20
C ILE A 175 3.48 13.58 8.41
N GLN A 176 4.80 13.47 8.22
CA GLN A 176 5.52 12.23 8.49
C GLN A 176 5.30 11.71 9.91
N TYR A 177 5.35 12.58 10.93
CA TYR A 177 5.07 12.18 12.31
C TYR A 177 3.61 11.74 12.51
N GLN A 178 2.66 12.45 11.91
CA GLN A 178 1.24 12.09 11.97
C GLN A 178 0.97 10.72 11.33
N LEU A 179 1.61 10.43 10.19
CA LEU A 179 1.52 9.11 9.54
C LEU A 179 2.11 8.01 10.42
N LEU A 180 3.28 8.23 11.02
CA LEU A 180 3.90 7.25 11.92
C LEU A 180 3.02 6.95 13.14
N GLU A 181 2.38 7.97 13.72
CA GLU A 181 1.43 7.83 14.83
C GLU A 181 0.15 7.10 14.40
N ALA A 182 -0.39 7.44 13.22
CA ALA A 182 -1.57 6.78 12.66
C ALA A 182 -1.34 5.28 12.44
N TYR A 183 -0.19 4.89 11.87
CA TYR A 183 0.17 3.48 11.73
C TYR A 183 0.24 2.77 13.10
N GLU A 184 0.84 3.41 14.11
CA GLU A 184 0.94 2.81 15.44
C GLU A 184 -0.43 2.64 16.13
N HIS A 185 -1.39 3.55 15.86
CA HIS A 185 -2.77 3.39 16.30
C HIS A 185 -3.45 2.20 15.63
N ASP A 186 -3.22 2.01 14.33
CA ASP A 186 -3.87 0.98 13.54
C ASP A 186 -3.41 -0.44 13.91
N PHE A 187 -2.21 -0.59 14.49
CA PHE A 187 -1.75 -1.86 15.06
C PHE A 187 -2.73 -2.43 16.08
N SER A 188 -3.41 -1.59 16.87
CA SER A 188 -4.35 -2.08 17.89
C SER A 188 -5.67 -2.57 17.30
N LYS A 189 -5.99 -2.17 16.05
CA LYS A 189 -7.20 -2.60 15.33
C LYS A 189 -7.01 -3.96 14.66
N HIS A 190 -5.80 -4.22 14.15
CA HIS A 190 -5.54 -5.36 13.26
C HIS A 190 -4.62 -6.43 13.85
N ALA A 191 -3.72 -6.10 14.78
CA ALA A 191 -2.83 -7.10 15.36
C ALA A 191 -3.47 -7.84 16.55
N PRO A 192 -3.11 -9.12 16.78
CA PRO A 192 -3.43 -9.81 18.03
C PRO A 192 -2.96 -9.01 19.24
N ILE A 193 -3.85 -8.85 20.23
CA ILE A 193 -3.63 -7.94 21.36
C ILE A 193 -2.36 -8.30 22.17
N GLU A 194 -1.96 -9.57 22.15
CA GLU A 194 -0.79 -10.10 22.85
C GLU A 194 0.54 -9.67 22.21
N ILE A 195 0.53 -9.34 20.91
CA ILE A 195 1.73 -8.93 20.17
C ILE A 195 1.88 -7.41 20.08
N VAL A 196 0.79 -6.65 20.24
CA VAL A 196 0.78 -5.17 20.13
C VAL A 196 1.88 -4.48 20.96
N PRO A 197 2.13 -4.84 22.23
CA PRO A 197 3.21 -4.21 22.99
C PRO A 197 4.59 -4.42 22.36
N ARG A 198 4.84 -5.60 21.80
CA ARG A 198 6.10 -5.94 21.12
C ARG A 198 6.21 -5.25 19.77
N LEU A 199 5.10 -5.13 19.03
CA LEU A 199 5.03 -4.38 17.78
C LEU A 199 5.48 -2.93 17.98
N ARG A 200 4.91 -2.24 18.97
CA ARG A 200 5.29 -0.87 19.32
C ARG A 200 6.76 -0.75 19.70
N MET A 201 7.29 -1.72 20.45
CA MET A 201 8.72 -1.72 20.78
C MET A 201 9.59 -1.84 19.53
N VAL A 202 9.24 -2.75 18.61
CA VAL A 202 9.97 -2.92 17.35
C VAL A 202 9.88 -1.64 16.52
N TRP A 203 8.67 -1.15 16.26
CA TRP A 203 8.38 0.07 15.50
C TRP A 203 9.17 1.27 15.99
N ASN A 204 9.05 1.59 17.28
CA ASN A 204 9.71 2.75 17.88
C ASN A 204 11.24 2.60 17.97
N SER A 205 11.76 1.38 17.86
CA SER A 205 13.21 1.16 17.81
C SER A 205 13.82 1.40 16.42
N ILE A 206 13.03 1.35 15.34
CA ILE A 206 13.53 1.37 13.95
C ILE A 206 14.48 2.56 13.71
N PRO A 207 14.16 3.82 14.07
CA PRO A 207 15.08 4.94 13.84
C PRO A 207 16.43 4.74 14.53
N ALA A 208 16.42 4.28 15.79
CA ALA A 208 17.63 4.00 16.55
C ALA A 208 18.41 2.79 15.99
N GLN A 209 17.74 1.82 15.37
CA GLN A 209 18.39 0.72 14.67
C GLN A 209 19.08 1.19 13.37
N LEU A 210 18.43 2.08 12.62
CA LEU A 210 18.96 2.61 11.35
C LEU A 210 20.08 3.63 11.53
N ALA A 211 20.11 4.36 12.65
CA ALA A 211 21.15 5.34 12.95
C ALA A 211 22.52 4.71 13.30
N LYS A 212 22.60 3.39 13.46
CA LYS A 212 23.85 2.69 13.79
C LYS A 212 24.69 2.47 12.54
N GLU A 213 26.00 2.48 12.72
CA GLU A 213 26.95 2.02 11.69
C GLU A 213 26.75 0.53 11.35
N SER A 214 26.34 -0.28 12.34
CA SER A 214 26.06 -1.70 12.11
C SER A 214 24.67 -1.91 11.54
N SER A 215 24.59 -2.49 10.35
CA SER A 215 23.33 -2.91 9.70
C SER A 215 22.67 -4.13 10.36
N LYS A 216 23.19 -4.63 11.49
CA LYS A 216 22.57 -5.74 12.24
C LYS A 216 21.48 -5.21 13.16
N PHE A 217 20.32 -5.84 13.12
CA PHE A 217 19.26 -5.59 14.09
C PHE A 217 19.67 -6.09 15.49
N VAL A 218 19.57 -5.24 16.51
CA VAL A 218 20.03 -5.55 17.87
C VAL A 218 18.85 -5.58 18.83
N TYR A 219 18.47 -6.80 19.26
CA TYR A 219 17.34 -7.03 20.15
C TYR A 219 17.52 -6.43 21.56
N GLY A 220 18.75 -6.27 22.01
CA GLY A 220 19.04 -5.65 23.31
C GLY A 220 18.61 -4.19 23.42
N LEU A 221 18.45 -3.49 22.28
CA LEU A 221 17.93 -2.11 22.23
C LEU A 221 16.43 -2.03 22.46
N LEU A 222 15.70 -3.10 22.15
CA LEU A 222 14.27 -3.20 22.44
C LEU A 222 14.05 -3.39 23.94
N LYS A 223 14.76 -4.38 24.50
CA LYS A 223 14.70 -4.74 25.90
C LYS A 223 15.95 -5.53 26.29
N LYS A 224 16.56 -5.14 27.41
CA LYS A 224 17.77 -5.79 27.92
C LYS A 224 17.51 -7.28 28.15
N GLY A 225 18.38 -8.13 27.61
CA GLY A 225 18.31 -9.60 27.73
C GLY A 225 17.38 -10.28 26.72
N SER A 226 16.69 -9.53 25.87
CA SER A 226 15.81 -10.11 24.86
C SER A 226 16.55 -10.76 23.70
N ARG A 227 15.89 -11.73 23.08
CA ARG A 227 16.36 -12.54 21.96
C ARG A 227 15.40 -12.42 20.78
N ALA A 228 15.85 -12.90 19.61
CA ALA A 228 15.06 -12.89 18.39
C ALA A 228 13.64 -13.48 18.55
N LYS A 229 13.55 -14.66 19.19
CA LYS A 229 12.29 -15.35 19.47
C LYS A 229 11.25 -14.50 20.23
N ASP A 230 11.70 -13.49 20.99
CA ASP A 230 10.80 -12.67 21.80
C ASP A 230 10.04 -11.64 20.94
N PHE A 231 10.54 -11.35 19.73
CA PHE A 231 10.02 -10.34 18.80
C PHE A 231 9.71 -10.88 17.41
N GLU A 232 9.96 -12.16 17.15
CA GLU A 232 9.80 -12.79 15.84
C GLU A 232 8.39 -12.59 15.26
N MET A 233 7.35 -12.84 16.05
CA MET A 233 5.96 -12.62 15.61
C MET A 233 5.66 -11.14 15.31
N ALA A 234 6.20 -10.22 16.09
CA ALA A 234 5.99 -8.79 15.88
C ALA A 234 6.71 -8.30 14.61
N ILE A 235 7.94 -8.77 14.39
CA ILE A 235 8.71 -8.47 13.18
C ILE A 235 8.03 -9.06 11.95
N SER A 236 7.62 -10.34 12.00
CA SER A 236 6.90 -10.99 10.90
C SER A 236 5.63 -10.24 10.57
N TRP A 237 4.84 -9.86 11.57
CA TRP A 237 3.60 -9.11 11.33
C TRP A 237 3.86 -7.75 10.67
N LEU A 238 4.88 -6.99 11.08
CA LEU A 238 5.24 -5.73 10.41
C LEU A 238 5.71 -5.95 8.97
N GLU A 239 6.42 -7.05 8.70
CA GLU A 239 6.83 -7.46 7.35
C GLU A 239 5.61 -7.82 6.48
N ASP A 240 4.71 -8.66 7.01
CA ASP A 240 3.49 -9.13 6.33
C ASP A 240 2.54 -7.98 6.00
N CYS A 241 2.51 -6.94 6.83
CA CYS A 241 1.69 -5.74 6.62
C CYS A 241 2.39 -4.69 5.74
N GLY A 242 3.59 -4.97 5.22
CA GLY A 242 4.37 -4.08 4.36
C GLY A 242 4.87 -2.80 5.04
N GLN A 243 4.83 -2.74 6.38
CA GLN A 243 5.26 -1.57 7.15
C GLN A 243 6.77 -1.54 7.33
N VAL A 244 7.44 -2.69 7.26
CA VAL A 244 8.90 -2.80 7.29
C VAL A 244 9.40 -3.77 6.23
N HIS A 245 10.58 -3.50 5.71
CA HIS A 245 11.28 -4.42 4.81
C HIS A 245 12.51 -5.01 5.51
N LYS A 246 12.55 -6.33 5.62
CA LYS A 246 13.71 -7.04 6.16
C LYS A 246 14.78 -7.19 5.09
N VAL A 247 15.92 -6.55 5.32
CA VAL A 247 17.10 -6.73 4.49
C VAL A 247 18.00 -7.82 5.08
N LEU A 248 18.12 -8.94 4.38
CA LEU A 248 18.97 -10.05 4.79
C LEU A 248 20.43 -9.76 4.45
N ARG A 249 21.30 -9.81 5.46
CA ARG A 249 22.75 -9.78 5.23
C ARG A 249 23.22 -11.14 4.71
N VAL A 250 23.52 -11.21 3.43
CA VAL A 250 24.15 -12.38 2.81
C VAL A 250 25.68 -12.30 2.90
N ASN A 251 26.33 -13.41 3.23
CA ASN A 251 27.80 -13.49 3.25
C ASN A 251 28.38 -13.76 1.85
N LYS A 252 27.58 -14.38 0.98
CA LYS A 252 27.86 -14.60 -0.44
C LYS A 252 26.57 -14.34 -1.22
N PRO A 253 26.56 -13.44 -2.22
CA PRO A 253 25.43 -13.32 -3.12
C PRO A 253 25.37 -14.59 -3.97
N TYR A 254 24.28 -15.33 -3.89
CA TYR A 254 23.95 -16.37 -4.86
C TYR A 254 22.90 -15.78 -5.78
N LEU A 255 23.20 -15.76 -7.09
CA LEU A 255 22.24 -15.47 -8.16
C LEU A 255 21.42 -16.72 -8.45
#